data_AF-A0A1A2PT10-F1
#
_entry.id   AF-A0A1A2PT10-F1
#
_cell.length_a   1.000
_cell.length_b   1.000
_cell.length_c   1.000
_cell.angle_alpha   90.00
_cell.angle_beta   90.00
_cell.angle_gamma   90.00
#
_symmetry.space_group_name_H-M   'P 1'
#
loop_
_entity.id
_entity.type
_entity.pdbx_description
1 polymer ?
#
loop_
_entity_poly.entity_id
_entity_poly.type
_entity_poly.pdbx_seq_one_letter_code
_entity_poly.pdbx_strand_id
1 'polypeptide(L)'
;MQLSCRGLPARRLAVAIASVLCLTAPTWMPAGPARGDHGDESYRFSCTWSSLTADFAGRDALPQTDDPPAQWYRTDAEGQYVNRGWGPRAKALPPPGIPQDARCDPATWKRERILAVAMRYIYAPGNSLGLQYRHHHIPGWEPPDSTYAGVSEENPDADAPPGLTAWGPGRGLDCSNFTAWVYNYGLGIKFGGNVHQQADGTAGPMGRRIPTEGPFQLGDLIFLHPNGNAGEASHVVIYVDDGHIIDSRVSAQNLIGVQVRDRVGWYRDAVIVVWRPIG
;
A
#
# COMPACT_ATOMS: atom_id res chain seq x y z
N MET A 1 41.52 60.23 58.62
CA MET A 1 40.70 61.26 57.96
C MET A 1 41.06 61.23 56.46
N GLN A 2 40.05 60.97 55.61
CA GLN A 2 39.98 61.10 54.13
C GLN A 2 41.04 60.35 53.26
N LEU A 3 40.72 59.31 52.47
CA LEU A 3 39.84 59.13 51.28
C LEU A 3 40.53 59.37 49.91
N SER A 4 40.26 58.39 49.02
CA SER A 4 40.19 58.46 47.54
C SER A 4 41.48 58.11 46.76
N CYS A 5 41.61 56.89 46.19
CA CYS A 5 41.08 56.35 44.91
C CYS A 5 41.82 56.91 43.67
N ARG A 6 42.15 56.17 42.59
CA ARG A 6 42.12 54.75 42.20
C ARG A 6 42.89 54.70 40.86
N GLY A 7 43.59 53.60 40.59
CA GLY A 7 44.11 53.24 39.27
C GLY A 7 44.53 51.79 39.26
N LEU A 8 43.70 50.90 38.72
CA LEU A 8 43.93 49.45 38.60
C LEU A 8 44.03 49.07 37.12
N PRO A 9 45.01 48.24 36.71
CA PRO A 9 45.08 47.71 35.37
C PRO A 9 44.50 46.28 35.24
N ALA A 10 44.07 46.00 34.00
CA ALA A 10 43.78 44.76 33.30
C ALA A 10 43.87 43.42 34.05
N ARG A 11 42.76 42.67 34.07
CA ARG A 11 42.74 41.21 34.31
C ARG A 11 42.41 40.46 33.02
N ARG A 12 43.26 39.49 32.70
CA ARG A 12 43.09 38.48 31.64
C ARG A 12 41.93 37.56 32.00
N LEU A 13 41.01 37.33 31.05
CA LEU A 13 39.92 36.36 31.17
C LEU A 13 40.45 34.98 30.78
N ALA A 14 40.40 34.02 31.69
CA ALA A 14 40.54 32.60 31.38
C ALA A 14 39.14 32.03 31.14
N VAL A 15 38.90 31.46 29.95
CA VAL A 15 37.65 30.78 29.60
C VAL A 15 37.78 29.31 30.00
N ALA A 16 36.94 28.87 30.95
CA ALA A 16 36.79 27.47 31.31
C ALA A 16 35.79 26.81 30.33
N ILE A 17 36.22 25.76 29.64
CA ILE A 17 35.36 24.92 28.79
C ILE A 17 34.72 23.87 29.69
N ALA A 18 33.43 24.02 29.96
CA ALA A 18 32.63 22.99 30.63
C ALA A 18 32.09 22.01 29.57
N SER A 19 32.62 20.80 29.54
CA SER A 19 32.10 19.70 28.73
C SER A 19 30.82 19.15 29.35
N VAL A 20 29.67 19.48 28.76
CA VAL A 20 28.37 18.88 29.10
C VAL A 20 28.26 17.53 28.38
N LEU A 21 28.42 16.44 29.13
CA LEU A 21 28.04 15.10 28.67
C LEU A 21 26.50 15.00 28.69
N CYS A 22 25.87 15.17 27.52
CA CYS A 22 24.47 14.83 27.32
C CYS A 22 24.31 13.31 27.29
N LEU A 23 23.89 12.72 28.41
CA LEU A 23 23.32 11.38 28.45
C LEU A 23 21.95 11.43 27.77
N THR A 24 21.87 11.00 26.51
CA THR A 24 20.59 10.82 25.81
C THR A 24 19.92 9.56 26.33
N ALA A 25 18.89 9.71 27.17
CA ALA A 25 17.96 8.64 27.46
C ALA A 25 17.22 8.23 26.16
N PRO A 26 16.99 6.94 25.89
CA PRO A 26 16.21 6.52 24.74
C PRO A 26 14.76 6.98 24.94
N THR A 27 14.36 8.01 24.20
CA THR A 27 12.97 8.43 24.13
C THR A 27 12.18 7.36 23.40
N TRP A 28 11.39 6.59 24.15
CA TRP A 28 10.36 5.74 23.58
C TRP A 28 9.34 6.66 22.91
N MET A 29 9.38 6.73 21.58
CA MET A 29 8.28 7.34 20.84
C MET A 29 7.08 6.38 20.88
N PRO A 30 5.89 6.83 21.31
CA PRO A 30 4.68 6.05 21.15
C PRO A 30 4.44 5.77 19.66
N ALA A 31 3.81 4.64 19.35
CA ALA A 31 3.40 4.28 18.00
C ALA A 31 2.64 5.45 17.35
N GLY A 32 3.18 5.99 16.26
CA GLY A 32 2.56 7.09 15.54
C GLY A 32 1.33 6.61 14.75
N PRO A 33 0.26 7.41 14.66
CA PRO A 33 -0.87 7.11 13.80
C PRO A 33 -0.44 7.10 12.33
N ALA A 34 -0.78 6.03 11.61
CA ALA A 34 -0.70 6.02 10.15
C ALA A 34 -1.86 6.87 9.61
N ARG A 35 -1.55 7.87 8.77
CA ARG A 35 -2.55 8.80 8.22
C ARG A 35 -3.36 8.13 7.11
N GLY A 36 -4.64 7.88 7.37
CA GLY A 36 -5.67 7.82 6.33
C GLY A 36 -6.06 9.25 5.92
N ASP A 37 -6.37 9.46 4.65
CA ASP A 37 -6.53 10.78 4.00
C ASP A 37 -7.75 11.61 4.47
N HIS A 38 -8.45 11.16 5.52
CA HIS A 38 -9.57 11.87 6.15
C HIS A 38 -9.23 12.58 7.46
N GLY A 39 -7.97 12.56 7.91
CA GLY A 39 -7.54 13.31 9.09
C GLY A 39 -8.12 12.84 10.44
N ASP A 40 -9.02 11.86 10.47
CA ASP A 40 -9.69 11.41 11.71
C ASP A 40 -9.52 9.90 12.03
N GLU A 41 -9.18 9.05 11.05
CA GLU A 41 -9.13 7.60 11.30
C GLU A 41 -7.73 7.04 11.10
N SER A 42 -6.97 6.99 12.20
CA SER A 42 -5.76 6.18 12.29
C SER A 42 -6.13 4.78 12.79
N TYR A 43 -5.99 3.76 11.95
CA TYR A 43 -6.05 2.38 12.44
C TYR A 43 -5.06 2.20 13.60
N ARG A 44 -5.55 1.67 14.72
CA ARG A 44 -4.70 1.44 15.90
C ARG A 44 -4.03 0.08 15.78
N PHE A 45 -2.77 0.09 15.36
CA PHE A 45 -1.93 -1.10 15.35
C PHE A 45 -1.67 -1.60 16.77
N SER A 46 -1.87 -2.91 16.96
CA SER A 46 -1.49 -3.63 18.17
C SER A 46 0.01 -3.91 18.20
N CYS A 47 0.60 -4.13 17.02
CA CYS A 47 2.02 -4.32 16.84
C CYS A 47 2.77 -2.97 16.87
N THR A 48 4.08 -3.02 17.15
CA THR A 48 4.91 -1.81 17.01
C THR A 48 5.03 -1.42 15.54
N TRP A 49 4.81 -0.13 15.23
CA TRP A 49 4.95 0.38 13.87
C TRP A 49 6.33 0.08 13.26
N SER A 50 7.39 0.16 14.08
CA SER A 50 8.74 -0.21 13.66
C SER A 50 8.82 -1.67 13.21
N SER A 51 8.19 -2.61 13.91
CA SER A 51 8.20 -4.02 13.49
C SER A 51 7.45 -4.27 12.18
N LEU A 52 6.43 -3.46 11.86
CA LEU A 52 5.67 -3.60 10.63
C LEU A 52 6.43 -3.06 9.42
N THR A 53 7.34 -2.12 9.62
CA THR A 53 7.91 -1.28 8.55
C THR A 53 9.45 -1.27 8.46
N ALA A 54 10.17 -1.85 9.42
CA ALA A 54 11.64 -1.76 9.50
C ALA A 54 12.39 -2.24 8.26
N ASP A 55 11.84 -3.22 7.53
CA ASP A 55 12.46 -3.79 6.33
C ASP A 55 12.02 -3.11 5.03
N PHE A 56 11.15 -2.11 5.07
CA PHE A 56 10.60 -1.47 3.87
C PHE A 56 11.68 -0.90 2.95
N ALA A 57 12.68 -0.20 3.51
CA ALA A 57 13.78 0.33 2.69
C ALA A 57 14.56 -0.79 1.99
N GLY A 58 14.80 -1.92 2.67
CA GLY A 58 15.48 -3.08 2.08
C GLY A 58 14.62 -3.75 1.00
N ARG A 59 13.31 -3.80 1.20
CA ARG A 59 12.36 -4.34 0.23
C ARG A 59 12.18 -3.44 -1.00
N ASP A 60 12.24 -2.13 -0.83
CA ASP A 60 12.17 -1.17 -1.93
C ASP A 60 13.39 -1.26 -2.86
N ALA A 61 14.52 -1.76 -2.35
CA ALA A 61 15.72 -2.04 -3.13
C ALA A 61 15.65 -3.37 -3.90
N LEU A 62 14.63 -4.22 -3.66
CA LEU A 62 14.46 -5.47 -4.41
C LEU A 62 13.82 -5.19 -5.78
N PRO A 63 14.22 -5.93 -6.83
CA PRO A 63 13.60 -5.79 -8.14
C PRO A 63 12.12 -6.20 -8.08
N GLN A 64 11.23 -5.33 -8.58
CA GLN A 64 9.79 -5.59 -8.63
C GLN A 64 9.40 -6.61 -9.72
N THR A 65 10.28 -6.82 -10.70
CA THR A 65 10.10 -7.68 -11.86
C THR A 65 11.45 -8.29 -12.25
N ASP A 66 11.43 -9.43 -12.93
CA ASP A 66 12.62 -9.98 -13.59
C ASP A 66 12.82 -9.39 -15.00
N ASP A 67 11.84 -8.66 -15.53
CA ASP A 67 11.95 -8.00 -16.83
C ASP A 67 13.00 -6.88 -16.74
N PRO A 68 14.00 -6.84 -17.63
CA PRO A 68 15.01 -5.79 -17.58
C PRO A 68 14.39 -4.42 -17.95
N PRO A 69 14.85 -3.30 -17.35
CA PRO A 69 14.25 -1.97 -17.56
C PRO A 69 14.10 -1.56 -19.04
N ALA A 70 15.03 -1.98 -19.89
CA ALA A 70 14.98 -1.73 -21.33
C ALA A 70 13.78 -2.37 -22.06
N GLN A 71 13.08 -3.31 -21.42
CA GLN A 71 11.90 -3.98 -21.97
C GLN A 71 10.58 -3.37 -21.49
N TRP A 72 10.61 -2.52 -20.46
CA TRP A 72 9.39 -2.04 -19.78
C TRP A 72 8.52 -1.16 -20.67
N TYR A 73 9.14 -0.40 -21.58
CA TYR A 73 8.47 0.60 -22.42
C TYR A 73 8.61 0.28 -23.92
N ARG A 74 8.92 -0.98 -24.27
CA ARG A 74 9.02 -1.36 -25.67
C ARG A 74 7.66 -1.34 -26.34
N THR A 75 7.62 -0.74 -27.52
CA THR A 75 6.48 -0.74 -28.42
C THR A 75 6.76 -1.57 -29.67
N ASP A 76 5.71 -2.04 -30.34
CA ASP A 76 5.76 -2.66 -31.65
C ASP A 76 5.79 -1.61 -32.79
N ALA A 77 5.70 -2.07 -34.04
CA ALA A 77 5.76 -1.21 -35.22
C ALA A 77 4.55 -0.26 -35.32
N GLU A 78 3.43 -0.64 -34.70
CA GLU A 78 2.18 0.11 -34.62
C GLU A 78 2.17 1.09 -33.43
N GLY A 79 3.25 1.12 -32.63
CA GLY A 79 3.38 1.99 -31.46
C GLY A 79 2.67 1.48 -30.22
N GLN A 80 2.20 0.23 -30.21
CA GLN A 80 1.53 -0.37 -29.06
C GLN A 80 2.56 -1.00 -28.11
N TYR A 81 2.34 -0.89 -26.81
CA TYR A 81 3.21 -1.55 -25.84
C TYR A 81 3.19 -3.07 -26.02
N VAL A 82 4.37 -3.69 -26.08
CA VAL A 82 4.50 -5.17 -26.23
C VAL A 82 3.88 -5.92 -25.04
N ASN A 83 3.86 -5.30 -23.86
CA ASN A 83 3.17 -5.80 -22.66
C ASN A 83 1.66 -5.49 -22.65
N ARG A 84 1.09 -5.06 -23.78
CA ARG A 84 -0.32 -4.68 -23.96
C ARG A 84 -0.80 -3.57 -23.02
N GLY A 85 0.12 -2.74 -22.56
CA GLY A 85 -0.20 -1.62 -21.67
C GLY A 85 -0.31 -2.01 -20.20
N TRP A 86 0.03 -3.25 -19.81
CA TRP A 86 -0.03 -3.72 -18.42
C TRP A 86 1.28 -3.59 -17.64
N GLY A 87 2.37 -3.28 -18.33
CA GLY A 87 3.69 -3.22 -17.70
C GLY A 87 4.32 -4.60 -17.47
N PRO A 88 5.52 -4.62 -16.86
CA PRO A 88 6.25 -5.84 -16.59
C PRO A 88 5.62 -6.64 -15.44
N ARG A 89 5.75 -7.97 -15.47
CA ARG A 89 5.10 -8.83 -14.47
C ARG A 89 5.78 -8.75 -13.11
N ALA A 90 4.99 -8.75 -12.04
CA ALA A 90 5.50 -8.75 -10.69
C ALA A 90 6.30 -10.03 -10.36
N LYS A 91 7.53 -9.86 -9.88
CA LYS A 91 8.40 -10.90 -9.33
C LYS A 91 7.93 -11.32 -7.94
N ALA A 92 8.07 -12.59 -7.60
CA ALA A 92 7.87 -13.04 -6.22
C ALA A 92 8.97 -12.49 -5.30
N LEU A 93 8.58 -11.81 -4.23
CA LEU A 93 9.51 -11.25 -3.26
C LEU A 93 9.68 -12.22 -2.08
N PRO A 94 10.85 -12.24 -1.42
CA PRO A 94 11.07 -13.12 -0.29
C PRO A 94 10.12 -12.77 0.88
N PRO A 95 9.65 -13.80 1.63
CA PRO A 95 8.88 -13.57 2.84
C PRO A 95 9.79 -12.91 3.91
N PRO A 96 9.31 -11.88 4.63
CA PRO A 96 10.07 -11.28 5.71
C PRO A 96 10.09 -12.18 6.95
N GLY A 97 11.12 -12.02 7.79
CA GLY A 97 11.08 -12.53 9.16
C GLY A 97 10.14 -11.70 10.03
N ILE A 98 9.43 -12.35 10.97
CA ILE A 98 8.62 -11.65 11.97
C ILE A 98 9.56 -11.15 13.08
N PRO A 99 9.65 -9.84 13.35
CA PRO A 99 10.52 -9.31 14.39
C PRO A 99 10.11 -9.79 15.79
N GLN A 100 11.10 -10.10 16.64
CA GLN A 100 10.86 -10.55 18.01
C GLN A 100 10.26 -9.46 18.90
N ASP A 101 10.48 -8.18 18.56
CA ASP A 101 10.01 -7.00 19.27
C ASP A 101 8.67 -6.44 18.73
N ALA A 102 7.93 -7.26 17.98
CA ALA A 102 6.65 -6.88 17.38
C ALA A 102 5.56 -6.49 18.41
N ARG A 103 5.65 -6.95 19.66
CA ARG A 103 4.68 -6.76 20.75
C ARG A 103 3.25 -7.28 20.48
N CYS A 104 3.10 -8.12 19.47
CA CYS A 104 1.85 -8.78 19.10
C CYS A 104 2.16 -10.22 18.69
N ASP A 105 1.13 -11.07 18.58
CA ASP A 105 1.32 -12.44 18.10
C ASP A 105 1.63 -12.48 16.58
N PRO A 106 2.27 -13.55 16.08
CA PRO A 106 2.64 -13.67 14.66
C PRO A 106 1.48 -13.51 13.67
N ALA A 107 0.26 -13.95 14.00
CA ALA A 107 -0.87 -13.84 13.09
C ALA A 107 -1.37 -12.39 13.03
N THR A 108 -1.43 -11.71 14.16
CA THR A 108 -1.73 -10.26 14.21
C THR A 108 -0.68 -9.45 13.46
N TRP A 109 0.61 -9.76 13.63
CA TRP A 109 1.68 -9.09 12.88
C TRP A 109 1.50 -9.21 11.37
N LYS A 110 1.20 -10.41 10.86
CA LYS A 110 0.98 -10.61 9.41
C LYS A 110 -0.19 -9.76 8.90
N ARG A 111 -1.32 -9.74 9.63
CA ARG A 111 -2.52 -8.97 9.26
C ARG A 111 -2.26 -7.46 9.27
N GLU A 112 -1.68 -6.98 10.35
CA GLU A 112 -1.34 -5.55 10.52
C GLU A 112 -0.26 -5.10 9.55
N ARG A 113 0.65 -5.99 9.14
CA ARG A 113 1.64 -5.68 8.11
C ARG A 113 1.03 -5.50 6.73
N ILE A 114 0.05 -6.33 6.35
CA ILE A 114 -0.69 -6.14 5.09
C ILE A 114 -1.35 -4.76 5.07
N LEU A 115 -1.96 -4.35 6.17
CA LEU A 115 -2.52 -3.01 6.29
C LEU A 115 -1.43 -1.92 6.21
N ALA A 116 -0.34 -2.05 6.95
CA ALA A 116 0.76 -1.08 6.93
C ALA A 116 1.33 -0.91 5.51
N VAL A 117 1.44 -1.99 4.74
CA VAL A 117 1.86 -1.95 3.32
C VAL A 117 0.81 -1.30 2.44
N ALA A 118 -0.46 -1.67 2.57
CA ALA A 118 -1.57 -1.08 1.80
C ALA A 118 -1.63 0.45 2.00
N MET A 119 -1.49 0.92 3.25
CA MET A 119 -1.53 2.34 3.60
C MET A 119 -0.39 3.15 2.97
N ARG A 120 0.76 2.54 2.63
CA ARG A 120 1.85 3.24 1.92
C ARG A 120 1.43 3.78 0.57
N TYR A 121 0.48 3.12 -0.09
CA TYR A 121 0.10 3.43 -1.45
C TYR A 121 -1.13 4.32 -1.55
N ILE A 122 -1.69 4.80 -0.42
CA ILE A 122 -2.83 5.73 -0.40
C ILE A 122 -2.54 6.93 -1.29
N TYR A 123 -3.42 7.20 -2.23
CA TYR A 123 -3.29 8.28 -3.20
C TYR A 123 -3.71 9.62 -2.59
N ALA A 124 -2.81 10.22 -1.84
CA ALA A 124 -3.01 11.47 -1.12
C ALA A 124 -1.97 12.53 -1.51
N PRO A 125 -2.30 13.82 -1.47
CA PRO A 125 -1.31 14.89 -1.59
C PRO A 125 -0.15 14.71 -0.59
N GLY A 126 1.08 14.76 -1.09
CA GLY A 126 2.28 14.60 -0.26
C GLY A 126 2.70 13.14 -0.02
N ASN A 127 1.93 12.15 -0.45
CA ASN A 127 2.40 10.76 -0.50
C ASN A 127 3.08 10.45 -1.85
N SER A 128 4.42 10.43 -1.87
CA SER A 128 5.21 10.11 -3.07
C SER A 128 5.05 8.66 -3.58
N LEU A 129 4.49 7.78 -2.74
CA LEU A 129 4.17 6.40 -3.10
C LEU A 129 2.70 6.21 -3.49
N GLY A 130 1.87 7.26 -3.40
CA GLY A 130 0.45 7.18 -3.72
C GLY A 130 0.19 6.64 -5.14
N LEU A 131 -0.77 5.73 -5.28
CA LEU A 131 -1.06 5.07 -6.55
C LEU A 131 -2.47 5.40 -7.06
N GLN A 132 -2.55 5.87 -8.29
CA GLN A 132 -3.83 5.96 -9.01
C GLN A 132 -4.33 4.56 -9.41
N TYR A 133 -5.58 4.48 -9.86
CA TYR A 133 -6.08 3.30 -10.52
C TYR A 133 -5.50 3.21 -11.94
N ARG A 134 -4.73 2.16 -12.20
CA ARG A 134 -4.18 1.83 -13.53
C ARG A 134 -4.10 0.33 -13.73
N HIS A 135 -4.34 -0.17 -14.93
CA HIS A 135 -4.18 -1.60 -15.27
C HIS A 135 -2.71 -2.02 -15.35
N HIS A 136 -1.95 -1.82 -14.29
CA HIS A 136 -0.52 -2.11 -14.26
C HIS A 136 -0.23 -3.27 -13.31
N HIS A 137 0.79 -4.07 -13.63
CA HIS A 137 1.20 -5.22 -12.82
C HIS A 137 2.12 -4.86 -11.63
N ILE A 138 2.86 -3.75 -11.72
CA ILE A 138 3.80 -3.31 -10.67
C ILE A 138 3.70 -1.79 -10.44
N PRO A 139 3.92 -1.30 -9.22
CA PRO A 139 3.81 0.13 -8.92
C PRO A 139 4.99 0.96 -9.45
N GLY A 140 6.12 0.34 -9.79
CA GLY A 140 7.29 1.01 -10.33
C GLY A 140 7.22 1.33 -11.82
N TRP A 141 6.22 0.80 -12.53
CA TRP A 141 6.04 1.09 -13.96
C TRP A 141 5.27 2.40 -14.15
N GLU A 142 5.86 3.32 -14.92
CA GLU A 142 5.41 4.70 -15.08
C GLU A 142 5.45 5.09 -16.56
N PRO A 143 4.49 4.61 -17.37
CA PRO A 143 4.42 5.00 -18.77
C PRO A 143 4.18 6.52 -18.89
N PRO A 144 4.93 7.22 -19.76
CA PRO A 144 4.81 8.68 -19.91
C PRO A 144 3.52 9.09 -20.62
N ASP A 145 2.96 8.17 -21.42
CA ASP A 145 1.76 8.37 -22.23
C ASP A 145 0.69 7.33 -21.87
N SER A 146 -0.52 7.54 -22.37
CA SER A 146 -1.59 6.56 -22.29
C SER A 146 -1.14 5.20 -22.83
N THR A 147 -1.49 4.14 -22.10
CA THR A 147 -1.25 2.75 -22.48
C THR A 147 -2.41 2.15 -23.29
N TYR A 148 -3.45 2.95 -23.58
CA TYR A 148 -4.60 2.51 -24.34
C TYR A 148 -4.21 2.17 -25.79
N ALA A 149 -4.19 0.88 -26.11
CA ALA A 149 -3.84 0.36 -27.43
C ALA A 149 -5.06 -0.16 -28.21
N GLY A 150 -6.27 0.37 -27.94
CA GLY A 150 -7.50 -0.21 -28.48
C GLY A 150 -7.81 -1.62 -27.93
N VAL A 151 -7.14 -2.00 -26.83
CA VAL A 151 -7.56 -3.12 -25.99
C VAL A 151 -9.02 -2.91 -25.61
N SER A 152 -9.83 -3.98 -25.66
CA SER A 152 -11.19 -3.93 -25.16
C SER A 152 -11.15 -3.31 -23.78
N GLU A 153 -12.04 -2.35 -23.53
CA GLU A 153 -12.28 -1.76 -22.22
C GLU A 153 -12.83 -2.84 -21.27
N GLU A 154 -12.04 -3.89 -21.02
CA GLU A 154 -12.28 -4.83 -19.94
C GLU A 154 -11.99 -4.03 -18.67
N ASN A 155 -12.95 -3.19 -18.32
CA ASN A 155 -13.03 -2.54 -17.05
C ASN A 155 -13.50 -3.64 -16.09
N PRO A 156 -12.60 -4.21 -15.26
CA PRO A 156 -12.99 -5.26 -14.34
C PRO A 156 -14.07 -4.72 -13.41
N ASP A 157 -14.04 -3.42 -13.08
CA ASP A 157 -15.10 -2.72 -12.37
C ASP A 157 -16.16 -2.18 -13.34
N ALA A 158 -17.04 -3.06 -13.84
CA ALA A 158 -18.14 -2.69 -14.75
C ALA A 158 -19.08 -1.58 -14.19
N ASP A 159 -19.00 -1.28 -12.89
CA ASP A 159 -19.75 -0.18 -12.26
C ASP A 159 -19.01 1.17 -12.30
N ALA A 160 -17.71 1.18 -12.61
CA ALA A 160 -16.98 2.41 -12.92
C ALA A 160 -17.29 2.86 -14.37
N PRO A 161 -17.37 4.17 -14.64
CA PRO A 161 -17.58 4.67 -16.00
C PRO A 161 -16.53 4.06 -16.94
N PRO A 162 -16.94 3.50 -18.10
CA PRO A 162 -16.00 3.12 -19.14
C PRO A 162 -15.13 4.34 -19.48
N GLY A 163 -13.82 4.15 -19.48
CA GLY A 163 -12.94 5.30 -19.65
C GLY A 163 -11.48 4.94 -19.80
N LEU A 164 -10.82 5.78 -20.59
CA LEU A 164 -9.38 5.76 -20.83
C LEU A 164 -8.56 6.05 -19.56
N THR A 165 -9.19 6.48 -18.46
CA THR A 165 -8.53 6.81 -17.19
C THR A 165 -7.71 5.64 -16.64
N ALA A 166 -8.23 4.41 -16.72
CA ALA A 166 -7.52 3.22 -16.25
C ALA A 166 -6.25 2.91 -17.07
N TRP A 167 -6.13 3.50 -18.26
CA TRP A 167 -5.01 3.38 -19.19
C TRP A 167 -4.22 4.69 -19.31
N GLY A 168 -4.50 5.69 -18.46
CA GLY A 168 -3.79 6.96 -18.48
C GLY A 168 -2.30 6.80 -18.14
N PRO A 169 -1.48 7.83 -18.40
CA PRO A 169 -0.08 7.81 -18.03
C PRO A 169 0.12 7.73 -16.50
N GLY A 170 1.35 7.48 -16.10
CA GLY A 170 1.80 7.52 -14.70
C GLY A 170 1.70 6.19 -13.96
N ARG A 171 2.11 6.19 -12.70
CA ARG A 171 2.07 5.01 -11.82
C ARG A 171 0.65 4.71 -11.34
N GLY A 172 0.36 3.43 -11.15
CA GLY A 172 -0.90 2.99 -10.54
C GLY A 172 -1.00 1.48 -10.47
N LEU A 173 -2.07 0.99 -9.84
CA LEU A 173 -2.47 -0.41 -9.82
C LEU A 173 -4.00 -0.47 -9.81
N ASP A 174 -4.58 -1.49 -10.44
CA ASP A 174 -6.01 -1.78 -10.32
C ASP A 174 -6.27 -2.56 -9.03
N CYS A 175 -7.54 -2.87 -8.74
CA CYS A 175 -7.92 -3.52 -7.48
C CYS A 175 -7.18 -4.85 -7.24
N SER A 176 -7.07 -5.69 -8.27
CA SER A 176 -6.52 -7.04 -8.12
C SER A 176 -4.98 -7.08 -8.21
N ASN A 177 -4.35 -6.22 -9.02
CA ASN A 177 -2.89 -6.06 -8.98
C ASN A 177 -2.43 -5.34 -7.71
N PHE A 178 -3.23 -4.40 -7.17
CA PHE A 178 -2.97 -3.76 -5.87
C PHE A 178 -2.93 -4.79 -4.74
N THR A 179 -3.97 -5.61 -4.61
CA THR A 179 -4.01 -6.65 -3.57
C THR A 179 -2.89 -7.68 -3.74
N ALA A 180 -2.64 -8.16 -4.97
CA ALA A 180 -1.52 -9.05 -5.26
C ALA A 180 -0.16 -8.45 -4.89
N TRP A 181 0.03 -7.16 -5.19
CA TRP A 181 1.25 -6.44 -4.83
C TRP A 181 1.41 -6.30 -3.32
N VAL A 182 0.37 -5.88 -2.60
CA VAL A 182 0.41 -5.71 -1.13
C VAL A 182 0.77 -7.02 -0.43
N TYR A 183 0.22 -8.15 -0.88
CA TYR A 183 0.51 -9.46 -0.30
C TYR A 183 1.92 -9.98 -0.60
N ASN A 184 2.38 -9.79 -1.83
CA ASN A 184 3.72 -10.15 -2.25
C ASN A 184 4.78 -9.25 -1.56
N TYR A 185 4.52 -7.95 -1.48
CA TYR A 185 5.37 -7.00 -0.78
C TYR A 185 5.35 -7.21 0.74
N GLY A 186 4.17 -7.43 1.31
CA GLY A 186 4.03 -7.61 2.75
C GLY A 186 4.66 -8.91 3.21
N LEU A 187 4.27 -10.04 2.63
CA LEU A 187 4.52 -11.35 3.20
C LEU A 187 5.19 -12.34 2.25
N GLY A 188 5.54 -11.91 1.03
CA GLY A 188 6.04 -12.82 -0.02
C GLY A 188 4.96 -13.78 -0.55
N ILE A 189 3.68 -13.51 -0.27
CA ILE A 189 2.56 -14.31 -0.77
C ILE A 189 2.24 -13.84 -2.18
N LYS A 190 2.68 -14.60 -3.20
CA LYS A 190 2.50 -14.23 -4.61
C LYS A 190 1.32 -14.97 -5.24
N PHE A 191 0.28 -14.23 -5.61
CA PHE A 191 -0.80 -14.67 -6.51
C PHE A 191 -0.91 -13.74 -7.74
N GLY A 192 -1.63 -14.15 -8.77
CA GLY A 192 -1.89 -13.40 -10.00
C GLY A 192 -2.82 -12.21 -9.79
N GLY A 193 -2.67 -11.17 -10.60
CA GLY A 193 -3.49 -9.95 -10.57
C GLY A 193 -4.70 -10.01 -11.52
N ASN A 194 -5.26 -11.20 -11.77
CA ASN A 194 -6.52 -11.33 -12.51
C ASN A 194 -7.65 -11.54 -11.48
N VAL A 195 -8.61 -10.63 -11.45
CA VAL A 195 -9.67 -10.61 -10.42
C VAL A 195 -10.53 -11.87 -10.43
N HIS A 196 -10.86 -12.41 -11.61
CA HIS A 196 -11.66 -13.64 -11.75
C HIS A 196 -10.89 -14.84 -11.20
N GLN A 197 -9.61 -15.00 -11.57
CA GLN A 197 -8.78 -16.07 -11.04
C GLN A 197 -8.56 -15.95 -9.52
N GLN A 198 -8.47 -14.73 -8.99
CA GLN A 198 -8.37 -14.53 -7.55
C GLN A 198 -9.68 -14.95 -6.86
N ALA A 199 -10.83 -14.54 -7.39
CA ALA A 199 -12.15 -14.92 -6.87
C ALA A 199 -12.36 -16.45 -6.91
N ASP A 200 -11.97 -17.09 -8.01
CA ASP A 200 -12.06 -18.54 -8.21
C ASP A 200 -11.06 -19.34 -7.35
N GLY A 201 -10.08 -18.68 -6.73
CA GLY A 201 -9.04 -19.34 -5.95
C GLY A 201 -7.91 -19.95 -6.78
N THR A 202 -7.83 -19.62 -8.07
CA THR A 202 -6.88 -20.21 -9.04
C THR A 202 -5.66 -19.34 -9.32
N ALA A 203 -5.63 -18.09 -8.84
CA ALA A 203 -4.52 -17.15 -9.03
C ALA A 203 -3.23 -17.51 -8.28
N GLY A 204 -3.26 -18.54 -7.42
CA GLY A 204 -2.12 -18.94 -6.57
C GLY A 204 -2.56 -19.26 -5.15
N PRO A 205 -1.70 -19.04 -4.13
CA PRO A 205 -2.01 -19.35 -2.73
C PRO A 205 -2.99 -18.32 -2.14
N MET A 206 -4.27 -18.42 -2.48
CA MET A 206 -5.34 -17.56 -1.96
C MET A 206 -5.71 -17.84 -0.50
N GLY A 207 -5.18 -18.94 0.07
CA GLY A 207 -5.41 -19.34 1.45
C GLY A 207 -6.78 -19.97 1.66
N ARG A 208 -7.49 -19.55 2.70
CA ARG A 208 -8.76 -20.18 3.11
C ARG A 208 -9.96 -19.37 2.64
N ARG A 209 -10.95 -20.04 2.05
CA ARG A 209 -12.25 -19.41 1.74
C ARG A 209 -13.02 -19.12 3.03
N ILE A 210 -13.58 -17.92 3.15
CA ILE A 210 -14.37 -17.47 4.28
C ILE A 210 -15.84 -17.35 3.85
N PRO A 211 -16.83 -17.66 4.71
CA PRO A 211 -18.22 -17.39 4.39
C PRO A 211 -18.45 -15.91 4.06
N THR A 212 -19.35 -15.63 3.12
CA THR A 212 -19.65 -14.27 2.61
C THR A 212 -20.23 -13.34 3.68
N GLU A 213 -20.72 -13.90 4.77
CA GLU A 213 -21.25 -13.25 5.96
C GLU A 213 -20.19 -13.06 7.06
N GLY A 214 -18.97 -13.60 6.87
CA GLY A 214 -17.87 -13.55 7.82
C GLY A 214 -17.83 -14.74 8.80
N PRO A 215 -17.18 -14.59 9.97
CA PRO A 215 -16.51 -13.38 10.45
C PRO A 215 -15.23 -13.06 9.66
N PHE A 216 -15.15 -11.81 9.20
CA PHE A 216 -13.97 -11.28 8.53
C PHE A 216 -12.86 -10.90 9.51
N GLN A 217 -11.63 -10.91 9.02
CA GLN A 217 -10.45 -10.46 9.74
C GLN A 217 -9.66 -9.49 8.88
N LEU A 218 -8.94 -8.58 9.54
CA LEU A 218 -8.03 -7.65 8.87
C LEU A 218 -7.16 -8.39 7.84
N GLY A 219 -7.15 -7.88 6.61
CA GLY A 219 -6.43 -8.44 5.49
C GLY A 219 -7.28 -9.33 4.58
N ASP A 220 -8.40 -9.89 5.03
CA ASP A 220 -9.26 -10.72 4.18
C ASP A 220 -9.58 -10.00 2.85
N LEU A 221 -9.46 -10.73 1.74
CA LEU A 221 -9.80 -10.23 0.41
C LEU A 221 -11.27 -10.49 0.15
N ILE A 222 -12.04 -9.42 0.04
CA ILE A 222 -13.48 -9.48 -0.27
C ILE A 222 -13.65 -9.14 -1.74
N PHE A 223 -14.21 -10.10 -2.49
CA PHE A 223 -14.53 -9.93 -3.90
C PHE A 223 -15.97 -9.51 -4.03
N LEU A 224 -16.19 -8.56 -4.93
CA LEU A 224 -17.48 -7.91 -5.15
C LEU A 224 -17.93 -8.15 -6.58
N HIS A 225 -19.23 -8.35 -6.76
CA HIS A 225 -19.84 -8.45 -8.08
C HIS A 225 -20.31 -7.07 -8.57
N PRO A 226 -20.42 -6.84 -9.88
CA PRO A 226 -20.98 -5.60 -10.40
C PRO A 226 -22.51 -5.54 -10.18
N ASN A 227 -23.13 -4.36 -10.23
CA ASN A 227 -24.57 -4.21 -10.03
C ASN A 227 -25.43 -4.99 -11.04
N GLY A 228 -24.87 -5.30 -12.22
CA GLY A 228 -25.57 -6.00 -13.31
C GLY A 228 -25.35 -7.51 -13.39
N ASN A 229 -24.39 -8.09 -12.66
CA ASN A 229 -24.06 -9.51 -12.76
C ASN A 229 -23.56 -10.08 -11.42
N ALA A 230 -24.47 -10.62 -10.61
CA ALA A 230 -24.11 -11.21 -9.31
C ALA A 230 -23.30 -12.52 -9.39
N GLY A 231 -23.08 -13.06 -10.59
CA GLY A 231 -22.34 -14.30 -10.79
C GLY A 231 -20.85 -14.13 -11.05
N GLU A 232 -20.35 -12.90 -11.14
CA GLU A 232 -18.99 -12.61 -11.57
C GLU A 232 -18.33 -11.57 -10.67
N ALA A 233 -17.08 -11.80 -10.27
CA ALA A 233 -16.31 -10.80 -9.53
C ALA A 233 -15.81 -9.69 -10.47
N SER A 234 -16.09 -8.45 -10.11
CA SER A 234 -15.60 -7.24 -10.80
C SER A 234 -14.48 -6.55 -10.02
N HIS A 235 -14.50 -6.66 -8.69
CA HIS A 235 -13.64 -5.88 -7.83
C HIS A 235 -13.17 -6.67 -6.62
N VAL A 236 -12.06 -6.25 -6.04
CA VAL A 236 -11.53 -6.84 -4.80
C VAL A 236 -11.05 -5.74 -3.86
N VAL A 237 -11.32 -5.92 -2.58
CA VAL A 237 -10.92 -5.00 -1.51
C VAL A 237 -10.20 -5.76 -0.40
N ILE A 238 -9.31 -5.07 0.31
CA ILE A 238 -8.70 -5.54 1.56
C ILE A 238 -9.61 -5.10 2.71
N TYR A 239 -10.15 -6.05 3.46
CA TYR A 239 -10.93 -5.77 4.66
C TYR A 239 -10.05 -5.18 5.76
N VAL A 240 -10.49 -4.06 6.36
CA VAL A 240 -9.82 -3.44 7.52
C VAL A 240 -10.57 -3.76 8.80
N ASP A 241 -11.83 -3.35 8.85
CA ASP A 241 -12.80 -3.61 9.92
C ASP A 241 -14.22 -3.51 9.36
N ASP A 242 -15.26 -3.57 10.21
CA ASP A 242 -16.64 -3.56 9.71
C ASP A 242 -17.00 -2.27 8.98
N GLY A 243 -16.42 -1.15 9.40
CA GLY A 243 -16.62 0.18 8.81
C GLY A 243 -15.74 0.46 7.60
N HIS A 244 -14.61 -0.24 7.43
CA HIS A 244 -13.57 0.19 6.49
C HIS A 244 -12.96 -0.91 5.62
N ILE A 245 -12.61 -0.51 4.39
CA ILE A 245 -11.82 -1.30 3.45
C ILE A 245 -10.70 -0.45 2.85
N ILE A 246 -9.71 -1.11 2.23
CA ILE A 246 -8.78 -0.45 1.30
C ILE A 246 -8.90 -1.13 -0.05
N ASP A 247 -9.03 -0.33 -1.10
CA ASP A 247 -9.01 -0.80 -2.48
C ASP A 247 -8.23 0.16 -3.38
N SER A 248 -8.16 -0.17 -4.67
CA SER A 248 -7.83 0.78 -5.73
C SER A 248 -9.00 0.86 -6.69
N ARG A 249 -9.53 2.05 -6.95
CA ARG A 249 -10.67 2.24 -7.86
C ARG A 249 -10.57 3.55 -8.64
N VAL A 250 -11.12 3.58 -9.86
CA VAL A 250 -11.14 4.80 -10.71
C VAL A 250 -11.75 5.97 -9.94
N SER A 251 -12.92 5.76 -9.35
CA SER A 251 -13.58 6.71 -8.45
C SER A 251 -14.67 6.01 -7.64
N ALA A 252 -14.73 6.29 -6.35
CA ALA A 252 -15.88 6.01 -5.49
C ALA A 252 -15.83 6.94 -4.28
N GLN A 253 -16.97 7.25 -3.66
CA GLN A 253 -17.02 8.08 -2.45
C GLN A 253 -16.21 9.40 -2.57
N ASN A 254 -16.13 9.96 -3.78
CA ASN A 254 -15.31 11.14 -4.13
C ASN A 254 -13.78 11.00 -3.94
N LEU A 255 -13.27 9.77 -3.89
CA LEU A 255 -11.85 9.46 -3.79
C LEU A 255 -11.40 8.57 -4.97
N ILE A 256 -10.18 8.79 -5.44
CA ILE A 256 -9.60 8.11 -6.60
C ILE A 256 -8.35 7.31 -6.21
N GLY A 257 -8.07 6.23 -6.95
CA GLY A 257 -6.90 5.38 -6.75
C GLY A 257 -6.99 4.53 -5.50
N VAL A 258 -5.83 4.25 -4.91
CA VAL A 258 -5.72 3.50 -3.66
C VAL A 258 -6.19 4.34 -2.50
N GLN A 259 -7.23 3.90 -1.79
CA GLN A 259 -7.87 4.68 -0.73
C GLN A 259 -8.41 3.79 0.39
N VAL A 260 -8.48 4.35 1.60
CA VAL A 260 -9.37 3.84 2.63
C VAL A 260 -10.78 4.30 2.28
N ARG A 261 -11.77 3.41 2.36
CA ARG A 261 -13.16 3.72 2.04
C ARG A 261 -14.09 3.20 3.11
N ASP A 262 -15.24 3.84 3.21
CA ASP A 262 -16.35 3.36 4.03
C ASP A 262 -16.90 2.08 3.41
N ARG A 263 -16.95 1.02 4.20
CA ARG A 263 -17.59 -0.23 3.83
C ARG A 263 -19.09 -0.06 4.00
N VAL A 264 -19.77 0.53 3.03
CA VAL A 264 -21.23 0.77 3.00
C VAL A 264 -21.80 0.53 1.60
N GLY A 265 -23.13 0.35 1.51
CA GLY A 265 -23.83 0.13 0.23
C GLY A 265 -23.21 -1.02 -0.55
N TRP A 266 -22.83 -0.78 -1.81
CA TRP A 266 -22.23 -1.77 -2.69
C TRP A 266 -21.03 -2.53 -2.08
N TYR A 267 -20.17 -1.87 -1.29
CA TYR A 267 -19.05 -2.54 -0.61
C TYR A 267 -19.47 -3.54 0.48
N ARG A 268 -20.71 -3.44 0.98
CA ARG A 268 -21.32 -4.42 1.89
C ARG A 268 -22.17 -5.45 1.16
N ASP A 269 -22.94 -5.01 0.16
CA ASP A 269 -24.03 -5.79 -0.39
C ASP A 269 -23.59 -6.70 -1.53
N ALA A 270 -22.51 -6.34 -2.25
CA ALA A 270 -22.09 -7.06 -3.45
C ALA A 270 -21.11 -8.22 -3.22
N VAL A 271 -20.97 -8.68 -1.97
CA VAL A 271 -19.98 -9.72 -1.62
C VAL A 271 -20.31 -11.05 -2.29
N ILE A 272 -19.40 -11.55 -3.14
CA ILE A 272 -19.57 -12.82 -3.85
C ILE A 272 -18.66 -13.93 -3.30
N VAL A 273 -17.42 -13.60 -2.95
CA VAL A 273 -16.49 -14.56 -2.32
C VAL A 273 -15.48 -13.84 -1.45
N VAL A 274 -15.01 -14.51 -0.41
CA VAL A 274 -14.00 -13.98 0.50
C VAL A 274 -12.87 -14.99 0.68
N TRP A 275 -11.63 -14.51 0.60
CA TRP A 275 -10.42 -15.30 0.80
C TRP A 275 -9.60 -14.71 1.95
N ARG A 276 -9.01 -15.59 2.76
CA ARG A 276 -8.03 -15.27 3.80
C ARG A 276 -6.67 -15.82 3.39
N PRO A 277 -5.79 -15.02 2.77
CA PRO A 277 -4.48 -15.49 2.35
C PRO A 277 -3.51 -15.75 3.52
N ILE A 278 -3.78 -15.15 4.69
CA ILE A 278 -2.95 -15.31 5.90
C ILE A 278 -3.39 -16.57 6.66
N GLY A 279 -2.53 -17.59 6.64
CA GLY A 279 -2.62 -18.79 7.50
C GLY A 279 -1.93 -18.62 8.86
#